data_AF-A0A076HZ72-F1
#
_entry.id   AF-A0A076HZ72-F1
#
_cell.length_a   1.000
_cell.length_b   1.000
_cell.length_c   1.000
_cell.angle_alpha   90.00
_cell.angle_beta   90.00
_cell.angle_gamma   90.00
#
_symmetry.space_group_name_H-M   'P 1'
#
loop_
_entity.id
_entity.type
_entity.pdbx_description
1 polymer ?
#
loop_
_entity_poly.entity_id
_entity_poly.type
_entity_poly.pdbx_seq_one_letter_code
_entity_poly.pdbx_strand_id
1 'polypeptide(L)'
;MRTYTLSGAVLAALLLAACQRQPDEQPTPQLEAEPTEALTTQQLDDQIMARLRETGKFDWNQASAHTVWSALRRSDYVLSVGYQPARFSGQLPADAAGSPAW
;
A
#
# COMPACT_ATOMS: atom_id res chain seq x y z
N MET A 1 -17.16 -48.76 -26.91
CA MET A 1 -17.45 -48.14 -25.59
C MET A 1 -16.13 -47.93 -24.83
N ARG A 2 -15.27 -46.99 -25.24
CA ARG A 2 -13.95 -46.80 -24.59
C ARG A 2 -13.31 -45.43 -24.89
N THR A 3 -14.13 -44.42 -25.19
CA THR A 3 -13.69 -43.05 -25.48
C THR A 3 -14.17 -42.05 -24.42
N TYR A 4 -15.23 -42.37 -23.67
CA TYR A 4 -15.79 -41.51 -22.62
C TYR A 4 -14.92 -41.39 -21.36
N THR A 5 -14.06 -42.38 -21.09
CA THR A 5 -13.13 -42.35 -19.95
C THR A 5 -11.98 -41.36 -20.14
N LEU A 6 -11.56 -41.13 -21.40
CA LEU A 6 -10.54 -40.13 -21.75
C LEU A 6 -11.06 -38.70 -21.60
N SER A 7 -12.31 -38.43 -21.98
CA SER A 7 -12.92 -37.10 -21.85
C SER A 7 -13.13 -36.68 -20.38
N GLY A 8 -13.43 -37.61 -19.48
CA GLY A 8 -13.57 -37.31 -18.05
C GLY A 8 -12.25 -36.90 -17.39
N ALA A 9 -11.14 -37.54 -17.77
CA ALA A 9 -9.82 -37.23 -17.22
C ALA A 9 -9.33 -35.83 -17.64
N VAL A 10 -9.62 -35.41 -18.88
CA VAL A 10 -9.26 -34.07 -19.39
C VAL A 10 -10.03 -32.98 -18.65
N LEU A 11 -11.33 -33.19 -18.40
CA LEU A 11 -12.15 -32.21 -17.67
C LEU A 11 -11.70 -32.06 -16.21
N ALA A 12 -11.30 -33.16 -15.55
CA ALA A 12 -10.78 -33.12 -14.19
C ALA A 12 -9.44 -32.37 -14.09
N ALA A 13 -8.55 -32.52 -15.08
CA ALA A 13 -7.27 -31.81 -15.12
C ALA A 13 -7.44 -30.29 -15.28
N LEU A 14 -8.42 -29.84 -16.08
CA LEU A 14 -8.72 -28.42 -16.28
C LEU A 14 -9.25 -27.74 -15.01
N LEU A 15 -10.03 -28.46 -14.20
CA LEU A 15 -10.54 -27.94 -12.93
C LEU A 15 -9.43 -27.74 -11.87
N LEU A 16 -8.38 -28.56 -11.90
CA LEU A 16 -7.23 -28.43 -10.99
C LEU A 16 -6.29 -27.27 -11.38
N ALA A 17 -6.20 -26.94 -12.66
CA ALA A 17 -5.38 -25.83 -13.15
C ALA A 17 -6.02 -24.45 -12.88
N ALA A 18 -7.36 -24.36 -12.77
CA ALA A 18 -8.07 -23.09 -12.54
C ALA A 18 -7.92 -22.53 -11.10
N CYS A 19 -7.51 -23.35 -10.14
CA CYS A 19 -7.32 -22.94 -8.74
C CYS A 19 -5.89 -22.48 -8.41
N GLN A 20 -5.00 -22.35 -9.39
CA GLN A 20 -3.68 -21.80 -9.15
C GLN A 20 -3.78 -20.28 -9.02
N ARG A 21 -4.00 -19.82 -7.79
CA ARG A 21 -3.94 -18.41 -7.42
C ARG A 21 -2.50 -17.96 -7.69
N GLN A 22 -2.32 -17.17 -8.74
CA GLN A 22 -1.05 -16.52 -9.01
C GLN A 22 -0.66 -15.73 -7.76
N PRO A 23 0.55 -15.91 -7.20
CA PRO A 23 1.04 -15.00 -6.19
C PRO A 23 1.04 -13.61 -6.83
N ASP A 24 0.29 -12.69 -6.24
CA ASP A 24 0.48 -11.27 -6.50
C ASP A 24 1.92 -10.96 -6.06
N GLU A 25 2.87 -11.01 -7.01
CA GLU A 25 4.19 -10.43 -6.85
C GLU A 25 4.01 -8.91 -6.80
N GLN A 26 3.51 -8.44 -5.66
CA GLN A 26 3.54 -7.04 -5.32
C GLN A 26 5.03 -6.71 -5.12
N PRO A 27 5.57 -5.69 -5.81
CA PRO A 27 6.97 -5.32 -5.63
C PRO A 27 7.20 -5.07 -4.13
N THR A 28 7.98 -5.93 -3.49
CA THR A 28 8.45 -5.65 -2.14
C THR A 28 9.27 -4.38 -2.28
N PRO A 29 8.90 -3.27 -1.61
CA PRO A 29 9.72 -2.08 -1.62
C PRO A 29 11.12 -2.50 -1.22
N GLN A 30 12.12 -2.13 -2.03
CA GLN A 30 13.50 -2.30 -1.65
C GLN A 30 13.66 -1.49 -0.36
N LEU A 31 13.79 -2.16 0.79
CA LEU A 31 14.07 -1.47 2.03
C LEU A 31 15.49 -0.90 1.89
N GLU A 32 15.60 0.39 1.55
CA GLU A 32 16.80 1.14 1.89
C GLU A 32 17.12 0.93 3.38
N ALA A 33 18.41 1.02 3.73
CA ALA A 33 18.83 0.90 5.13
C ALA A 33 18.00 1.85 6.01
N GLU A 34 17.12 1.28 6.83
CA GLU A 34 16.21 2.03 7.69
C GLU A 34 17.03 2.93 8.62
N PRO A 35 16.81 4.25 8.58
CA PRO A 35 17.51 5.16 9.47
C PRO A 35 17.25 4.79 10.92
N THR A 36 18.32 4.58 11.69
CA THR A 36 18.23 4.18 13.10
C THR A 36 17.78 5.31 14.03
N GLU A 37 17.89 6.56 13.57
CA GLU A 37 17.59 7.75 14.37
C GLU A 37 16.57 8.66 13.68
N ALA A 38 15.62 9.16 14.47
CA ALA A 38 14.64 10.12 14.02
C ALA A 38 15.24 11.52 13.93
N LEU A 39 14.91 12.25 12.88
CA LEU A 39 15.21 13.68 12.74
C LEU A 39 14.80 14.43 14.01
N THR A 40 15.57 15.45 14.37
CA THR A 40 15.20 16.38 15.44
C THR A 40 14.04 17.26 14.99
N THR A 41 13.33 17.87 15.96
CA THR A 41 12.27 18.85 15.64
C THR A 41 12.81 19.99 14.78
N GLN A 42 14.01 20.50 15.08
CA GLN A 42 14.64 21.55 14.29
C GLN A 42 14.89 21.11 12.84
N GLN A 43 15.39 19.89 12.62
CA GLN A 43 15.62 19.38 11.27
C GLN A 43 14.32 19.20 10.48
N LEU A 44 13.23 18.80 11.14
CA LEU A 44 11.90 18.71 10.54
C LEU A 44 11.38 20.11 10.19
N ASP A 45 11.45 21.07 11.12
CA ASP A 45 11.00 22.44 10.92
C ASP A 45 11.76 23.10 9.77
N ASP A 46 13.09 22.96 9.73
CA ASP A 46 13.92 23.52 8.66
C ASP A 46 13.51 22.96 7.28
N GLN A 47 13.27 21.65 7.18
CA GLN A 47 12.81 21.00 5.95
C GLN A 47 11.40 21.47 5.54
N ILE A 48 10.44 21.47 6.47
CA ILE A 48 9.06 21.86 6.21
C ILE A 48 9.00 23.34 5.80
N MET A 49 9.70 24.21 6.52
CA MET A 49 9.72 25.65 6.26
C MET A 49 10.46 26.01 4.98
N ALA A 50 11.48 25.23 4.57
CA ALA A 50 12.08 25.39 3.24
C ALA A 50 11.05 25.14 2.13
N ARG A 51 10.33 24.02 2.19
CA ARG A 51 9.30 23.67 1.18
C ARG A 51 8.11 24.62 1.18
N LEU A 52 7.68 25.10 2.35
CA LEU A 52 6.64 26.11 2.48
C LEU A 52 7.06 27.44 1.83
N ARG A 53 8.31 27.88 2.03
CA ARG A 53 8.82 29.11 1.39
C ARG A 53 8.94 28.97 -0.13
N GLU A 54 9.31 27.80 -0.62
CA GLU A 54 9.46 27.54 -2.06
C GLU A 54 8.11 27.39 -2.79
N THR A 55 7.17 26.68 -2.18
CA THR A 55 5.96 26.20 -2.89
C THR A 55 4.65 26.69 -2.30
N GLY A 56 4.68 27.35 -1.14
CA GLY A 56 3.50 27.78 -0.41
C GLY A 56 2.73 26.66 0.30
N LYS A 57 3.18 25.40 0.20
CA LYS A 57 2.54 24.24 0.84
C LYS A 57 3.56 23.16 1.24
N PHE A 58 3.15 22.28 2.14
CA PHE A 58 3.89 21.05 2.45
C PHE A 58 2.98 19.85 2.17
N ASP A 59 3.42 18.94 1.29
CA ASP A 59 2.65 17.75 0.90
C ASP A 59 3.33 16.51 1.49
N TRP A 60 2.67 15.90 2.48
CA TRP A 60 3.16 14.71 3.17
C TRP A 60 3.32 13.50 2.23
N ASN A 61 2.59 13.45 1.10
CA ASN A 61 2.74 12.36 0.12
C ASN A 61 4.08 12.43 -0.63
N GLN A 62 4.76 13.58 -0.58
CA GLN A 62 6.08 13.79 -1.19
C GLN A 62 7.22 13.70 -0.16
N ALA A 63 6.90 13.54 1.13
CA ALA A 63 7.90 13.37 2.17
C ALA A 63 8.48 11.95 2.11
N SER A 64 9.77 11.84 2.46
CA SER A 64 10.40 10.51 2.60
C SER A 64 9.77 9.73 3.75
N ALA A 65 9.80 8.39 3.69
CA ALA A 65 9.38 7.54 4.80
C ALA A 65 10.09 7.89 6.11
N HIS A 66 11.39 8.22 6.05
CA HIS A 66 12.17 8.67 7.21
C HIS A 66 11.65 9.98 7.80
N THR A 67 11.27 10.95 6.96
CA THR A 67 10.67 12.22 7.41
C THR A 67 9.33 11.97 8.10
N VAL A 68 8.46 11.15 7.50
CA VAL A 68 7.14 10.80 8.06
C VAL A 68 7.30 10.07 9.40
N TRP A 69 8.16 9.06 9.45
CA TRP A 69 8.46 8.32 10.67
C TRP A 69 9.08 9.21 11.75
N SER A 70 9.99 10.11 11.38
CA SER A 70 10.59 11.07 12.31
C SER A 70 9.52 12.00 12.90
N ALA A 71 8.63 12.54 12.07
CA ALA A 71 7.51 13.36 12.55
C ALA A 71 6.59 12.59 13.50
N LEU A 72 6.28 11.32 13.17
CA LEU A 72 5.52 10.43 14.05
C LEU A 72 6.21 10.27 15.42
N ARG A 73 7.53 10.03 15.43
CA ARG A 73 8.35 9.90 16.65
C ARG A 73 8.46 11.19 17.48
N ARG A 74 8.24 12.36 16.88
CA ARG A 74 8.30 13.68 17.55
C ARG A 74 6.93 14.25 17.90
N SER A 75 5.86 13.50 17.65
CA SER A 75 4.46 13.87 17.94
C SER A 75 3.88 12.98 19.05
N ASP A 76 2.56 12.91 19.16
CA ASP A 76 1.84 12.00 20.07
C ASP A 76 1.72 10.57 19.53
N TYR A 77 2.56 10.17 18.57
CA TYR A 77 2.57 8.85 17.94
C TYR A 77 1.27 8.48 17.20
N VAL A 78 0.50 9.48 16.75
CA VAL A 78 -0.73 9.29 15.98
C VAL A 78 -0.49 9.64 14.51
N LEU A 79 -0.77 8.68 13.62
CA LEU A 79 -0.73 8.88 12.17
C LEU A 79 -2.08 8.46 11.57
N SER A 80 -2.64 9.31 10.70
CA SER A 80 -3.80 8.98 9.89
C SER A 80 -3.36 8.81 8.44
N VAL A 81 -3.58 7.63 7.86
CA VAL A 81 -3.23 7.32 6.47
C VAL A 81 -4.51 7.08 5.68
N GLY A 82 -4.70 7.83 4.60
CA GLY A 82 -5.75 7.56 3.63
C GLY A 82 -5.32 6.43 2.71
N TYR A 83 -6.21 5.47 2.45
CA TYR A 83 -5.98 4.40 1.47
C TYR A 83 -6.93 4.56 0.30
N GLN A 84 -6.38 4.57 -0.92
CA GLN A 84 -7.15 4.51 -2.16
C GLN A 84 -6.71 3.26 -2.94
N PRO A 85 -7.61 2.29 -3.17
CA PRO A 85 -7.31 1.13 -4.00
C PRO A 85 -6.99 1.54 -5.45
N ALA A 86 -6.01 0.88 -6.08
CA ALA A 86 -5.49 1.23 -7.42
C ALA A 86 -6.54 1.32 -8.55
N ARG A 87 -7.70 0.66 -8.38
CA ARG A 87 -8.80 0.61 -9.36
C ARG A 87 -10.08 1.32 -8.87
N PHE A 88 -9.98 2.08 -7.80
CA PHE A 88 -11.11 2.82 -7.23
C PHE A 88 -11.06 4.29 -7.67
N SER A 89 -12.05 4.68 -8.46
CA SER A 89 -12.28 6.06 -8.93
C SER A 89 -13.72 6.46 -8.63
N GLY A 90 -14.05 6.59 -7.35
CA GLY A 90 -15.40 6.91 -6.92
C GLY A 90 -15.44 7.43 -5.48
N GLN A 91 -16.64 7.76 -5.02
CA GLN A 91 -16.87 8.06 -3.61
C GLN A 91 -17.05 6.73 -2.87
N LEU A 92 -16.33 6.55 -1.76
CA LEU A 92 -16.48 5.32 -0.96
C LEU A 92 -17.95 5.18 -0.53
N PRO A 93 -18.55 3.99 -0.65
CA PRO A 93 -19.87 3.74 -0.10
C PRO A 93 -19.94 4.12 1.38
N ALA A 94 -21.10 4.59 1.84
CA ALA A 94 -21.28 4.99 3.24
C ALA A 94 -21.05 3.84 4.24
N ASP A 95 -21.15 2.59 3.76
CA ASP A 95 -20.94 1.35 4.51
C ASP A 95 -19.54 0.73 4.29
N ALA A 96 -18.62 1.41 3.61
CA ALA A 96 -17.30 0.87 3.26
C ALA A 96 -16.50 0.37 4.49
N ALA A 97 -16.67 1.00 5.66
CA ALA A 97 -15.98 0.60 6.89
C ALA A 97 -16.41 -0.78 7.45
N GLY A 98 -17.60 -1.27 7.07
CA GLY A 98 -18.16 -2.53 7.57
C GLY A 98 -18.39 -3.60 6.50
N SER A 99 -18.12 -3.30 5.24
CA SER A 99 -18.43 -4.19 4.12
C SER A 99 -17.24 -5.11 3.81
N PRO A 100 -17.41 -6.44 3.86
CA PRO A 100 -16.32 -7.41 3.60
C PRO A 100 -15.87 -7.44 2.13
N ALA A 101 -16.50 -6.65 1.26
CA ALA A 101 -16.10 -6.49 -0.14
C ALA A 101 -14.93 -5.50 -0.31
N TRP A 102 -14.48 -4.84 0.77
CA TRP A 102 -13.45 -3.80 0.79
C TRP A 102 -12.32 -4.12 1.76
#